data_AF-A0A522X9Q1-F1
#
_entry.id   AF-A0A522X9Q1-F1
#
_cell.length_a   1.000
_cell.length_b   1.000
_cell.length_c   1.000
_cell.angle_alpha   90.00
_cell.angle_beta   90.00
_cell.angle_gamma   90.00
#
_symmetry.space_group_name_H-M   'P 1'
#
loop_
_entity.id
_entity.type
_entity.pdbx_description
1 polymer ?
#
loop_
_entity_poly.entity_id
_entity_poly.type
_entity_poly.pdbx_seq_one_letter_code
_entity_poly.pdbx_strand_id
1 'polypeptide(L)'
;KTGRGEHFGDQHRMAVHEYYRKQFGSGRCPPGLAKKHNGCMPPGQARKWAVGKRLPGDVVFYDVPHALVVQIGQPPAGHRYVRVATDILLIAIGTGMVIDAIEDLGKM
;
A
#
# COMPACT_ATOMS: atom_id res chain seq x y z
N LYS A 1 12.92 2.80 16.80
CA LYS A 1 13.49 1.97 15.72
C LYS A 1 13.22 2.71 14.42
N THR A 2 14.15 3.53 13.97
CA THR A 2 13.98 4.42 12.81
C THR A 2 15.08 4.10 11.81
N GLY A 3 14.71 3.96 10.53
CA GLY A 3 15.65 3.92 9.42
C GLY A 3 15.68 2.60 8.66
N ARG A 4 14.89 2.53 7.57
CA ARG A 4 15.22 1.95 6.25
C ARG A 4 14.01 2.12 5.31
N GLY A 5 14.00 3.23 4.55
CA GLY A 5 12.94 3.63 3.62
C GLY A 5 12.18 4.85 4.14
N GLU A 6 12.71 6.05 3.96
CA GLU A 6 12.25 7.26 4.68
C GLU A 6 11.32 8.16 3.85
N HIS A 7 10.52 7.60 2.94
CA HIS A 7 9.46 8.39 2.32
C HIS A 7 8.20 8.37 3.17
N PHE A 8 7.83 7.20 3.69
CA PHE A 8 6.65 7.01 4.52
C PHE A 8 6.95 7.19 6.01
N GLY A 9 6.90 8.44 6.47
CA GLY A 9 6.89 8.80 7.89
C GLY A 9 5.58 8.43 8.62
N ASP A 10 5.55 8.64 9.93
CA ASP A 10 4.41 8.28 10.80
C ASP A 10 3.11 8.97 10.36
N GLN A 11 3.18 10.24 9.97
CA GLN A 11 2.01 10.99 9.46
C GLN A 11 1.40 10.36 8.20
N HIS A 12 2.25 9.86 7.29
CA HIS A 12 1.78 9.18 6.07
C HIS A 12 1.08 7.87 6.44
N ARG A 13 1.68 7.10 7.37
CA ARG A 13 1.09 5.85 7.87
C ARG A 13 -0.29 6.11 8.48
N MET A 14 -0.40 7.11 9.37
CA MET A 14 -1.67 7.46 10.00
C MET A 14 -2.75 7.84 8.98
N ALA A 15 -2.44 8.73 8.02
CA ALA A 15 -3.39 9.16 6.98
C ALA A 15 -3.88 7.98 6.13
N VAL A 16 -2.96 7.10 5.72
CA VAL A 16 -3.29 5.91 4.91
C VAL A 16 -4.16 4.94 5.71
N HIS A 17 -3.80 4.65 6.96
CA HIS A 17 -4.60 3.76 7.81
C HIS A 17 -5.99 4.33 8.06
N GLU A 18 -6.12 5.63 8.34
CA GLU A 18 -7.44 6.25 8.55
C GLU A 18 -8.31 6.18 7.29
N TYR A 19 -7.73 6.46 6.12
CA TYR A 19 -8.42 6.39 4.84
C TYR A 19 -8.96 4.98 4.56
N TYR A 20 -8.13 3.96 4.70
CA TYR A 20 -8.52 2.58 4.42
C TYR A 20 -9.37 1.95 5.52
N ARG A 21 -9.22 2.35 6.78
CA ARG A 21 -10.11 1.94 7.88
C ARG A 21 -11.57 2.33 7.58
N LYS A 22 -11.80 3.54 7.07
CA LYS A 22 -13.15 3.99 6.67
C LYS A 22 -13.69 3.17 5.49
N GLN A 23 -12.85 2.81 4.52
CA GLN A 23 -13.26 1.95 3.41
C GLN A 23 -13.56 0.52 3.84
N PHE A 24 -12.65 -0.13 4.57
CA PHE A 24 -12.80 -1.52 5.00
C PHE A 24 -13.96 -1.70 6.00
N GLY A 25 -14.19 -0.72 6.88
CA GLY A 25 -15.30 -0.72 7.83
C GLY A 25 -16.69 -0.63 7.17
N SER A 26 -16.78 -0.16 5.92
CA SER A 26 -18.05 -0.03 5.20
C SER A 26 -18.51 -1.34 4.52
N GLY A 27 -17.81 -2.45 4.73
CA GLY A 27 -18.18 -3.78 4.20
C GLY A 27 -17.91 -3.98 2.70
N ARG A 28 -17.39 -2.97 2.00
CA ARG A 28 -16.94 -3.05 0.61
C ARG A 28 -15.42 -3.24 0.56
N CYS A 29 -14.98 -4.45 0.26
CA CYS A 29 -13.56 -4.70 0.05
C CYS A 29 -13.11 -4.15 -1.31
N PRO A 30 -12.02 -3.36 -1.36
CA PRO A 30 -11.47 -2.92 -2.62
C PRO A 30 -10.96 -4.11 -3.45
N PRO A 31 -10.84 -3.94 -4.78
CA PRO A 31 -10.46 -5.02 -5.68
C PRO A 31 -9.11 -5.66 -5.29
N GLY A 32 -9.00 -6.97 -5.44
CA GLY A 32 -7.84 -7.76 -4.99
C GLY A 32 -7.82 -8.11 -3.51
N LEU A 33 -8.84 -7.75 -2.73
CA LEU A 33 -9.04 -8.17 -1.34
C LEU A 33 -10.32 -8.98 -1.18
N ALA A 34 -10.24 -10.06 -0.42
CA ALA A 34 -11.37 -10.90 -0.08
C ALA A 34 -11.88 -10.56 1.32
N LYS A 35 -13.20 -10.52 1.50
CA LYS A 35 -13.82 -10.38 2.82
C LYS A 35 -13.58 -11.67 3.60
N LYS A 36 -12.86 -11.60 4.73
CA LYS A 36 -12.55 -12.76 5.58
C LYS A 36 -12.53 -12.33 7.04
N HIS A 37 -13.14 -13.15 7.92
CA HIS A 37 -13.15 -12.99 9.39
C HIS A 37 -13.10 -11.53 9.88
N ASN A 38 -14.14 -10.76 9.57
CA ASN A 38 -14.33 -9.37 10.03
C ASN A 38 -13.50 -8.26 9.34
N GLY A 39 -12.78 -8.55 8.23
CA GLY A 39 -12.05 -7.52 7.48
C GLY A 39 -11.80 -7.87 6.02
N CYS A 40 -11.06 -7.00 5.33
CA CYS A 40 -10.61 -7.23 3.96
C CYS A 40 -9.17 -7.72 3.97
N MET A 41 -8.93 -8.96 3.54
CA MET A 41 -7.61 -9.60 3.57
C MET A 41 -7.13 -10.01 2.17
N PRO A 42 -5.81 -10.09 1.94
CA PRO A 42 -5.24 -10.60 0.69
C PRO A 42 -5.59 -12.09 0.50
N PRO A 43 -6.03 -12.51 -0.70
CA PRO A 43 -6.14 -13.92 -1.02
C PRO A 43 -4.74 -14.55 -1.07
N GLY A 44 -4.46 -15.54 -0.21
CA GLY A 44 -3.22 -16.32 -0.25
C GLY A 44 -2.05 -15.82 0.60
N GLN A 45 -2.26 -14.84 1.51
CA GLN A 45 -1.49 -14.40 2.70
C GLN A 45 0.07 -14.33 2.70
N ALA A 46 0.76 -14.82 1.67
CA ALA A 46 2.19 -14.66 1.48
C ALA A 46 2.44 -13.39 0.67
N ARG A 47 3.18 -12.46 1.29
CA ARG A 47 3.64 -11.26 0.60
C ARG A 47 4.68 -11.65 -0.44
N LYS A 48 4.39 -11.35 -1.70
CA LYS A 48 5.25 -11.66 -2.84
C LYS A 48 6.28 -10.55 -3.14
N TRP A 49 6.25 -9.46 -2.39
CA TRP A 49 7.08 -8.29 -2.65
C TRP A 49 7.96 -7.96 -1.43
N ALA A 50 9.09 -7.28 -1.67
CA ALA A 50 10.00 -6.83 -0.62
C ALA A 50 10.61 -5.47 -1.01
N VAL A 51 10.86 -4.61 -0.01
CA VAL A 51 11.58 -3.35 -0.19
C VAL A 51 13.00 -3.62 -0.71
N GLY A 52 13.46 -2.81 -1.66
CA GLY A 52 14.73 -2.98 -2.36
C GLY A 52 14.70 -4.04 -3.47
N LYS A 53 13.55 -4.68 -3.73
CA LYS A 53 13.39 -5.65 -4.82
C LYS A 53 12.40 -5.16 -5.86
N ARG A 54 12.52 -5.70 -7.07
CA ARG A 54 11.55 -5.49 -8.14
C ARG A 54 10.26 -6.20 -7.81
N LEU A 55 9.13 -5.51 -8.03
CA LEU A 55 7.81 -6.10 -7.91
C LEU A 55 7.66 -7.24 -8.94
N PRO A 56 7.33 -8.47 -8.50
CA PRO A 56 7.12 -9.57 -9.43
C PRO A 56 5.94 -9.31 -10.37
N GLY A 57 6.02 -9.82 -11.60
CA GLY A 57 4.99 -9.58 -12.62
C GLY A 57 3.63 -10.23 -12.33
N ASP A 58 3.59 -11.22 -11.42
CA ASP A 58 2.36 -11.88 -10.97
C ASP A 58 1.67 -11.13 -9.81
N VAL A 59 2.27 -10.04 -9.33
CA VAL A 59 1.67 -9.19 -8.30
C VAL A 59 0.74 -8.17 -8.95
N VAL A 60 -0.55 -8.32 -8.66
CA VAL A 60 -1.56 -7.33 -9.06
C VAL A 60 -1.47 -6.12 -8.13
N PHE A 61 -1.25 -4.95 -8.73
CA PHE A 61 -1.24 -3.67 -8.05
C PHE A 61 -2.33 -2.75 -8.61
N TYR A 62 -2.80 -1.83 -7.78
CA TYR A 62 -3.83 -0.85 -8.12
C TYR A 62 -3.31 0.56 -7.87
N ASP A 63 -3.89 1.53 -8.57
CA ASP A 63 -3.64 2.93 -8.29
C ASP A 63 -4.14 3.35 -6.91
N VAL A 64 -3.35 4.19 -6.24
CA VAL A 64 -3.76 4.81 -4.98
C VAL A 64 -4.75 5.93 -5.29
N PRO A 65 -5.91 5.99 -4.61
CA PRO A 65 -6.90 7.03 -4.85
C PRO A 65 -6.31 8.44 -4.72
N HIS A 66 -6.66 9.34 -5.64
CA HIS A 66 -6.15 10.72 -5.66
C HIS A 66 -6.37 11.44 -4.32
N ALA A 67 -7.52 11.23 -3.67
CA ALA A 67 -7.81 11.79 -2.36
C ALA A 67 -6.78 11.41 -1.28
N LEU A 68 -6.25 10.20 -1.33
CA LEU A 68 -5.20 9.76 -0.41
C LEU A 68 -3.83 10.32 -0.81
N VAL A 69 -3.52 10.38 -2.11
CA VAL A 69 -2.28 11.02 -2.62
C VAL A 69 -2.17 12.47 -2.18
N VAL A 70 -3.29 13.22 -2.18
CA VAL A 70 -3.32 14.60 -1.68
C VAL A 70 -2.98 14.69 -0.19
N GLN A 71 -3.38 13.71 0.62
CA GLN A 71 -3.11 13.71 2.07
C GLN A 71 -1.66 13.34 2.41
N ILE A 72 -1.08 12.38 1.70
CA ILE A 72 0.30 11.93 1.95
C ILE A 72 1.36 12.66 1.12
N GLY A 73 0.93 13.57 0.23
CA GLY A 73 1.80 14.29 -0.70
C GLY A 73 2.12 13.49 -1.95
N GLN A 74 2.50 14.21 -3.02
CA GLN A 74 2.83 13.60 -4.30
C GLN A 74 4.09 12.73 -4.21
N PRO A 75 4.16 11.62 -4.98
CA PRO A 75 5.37 10.81 -5.05
C PRO A 75 6.51 11.62 -5.70
N PRO A 76 7.78 11.38 -5.31
CA PRO A 76 8.93 12.01 -5.94
C PRO A 76 9.00 11.72 -7.45
N ALA A 77 9.72 12.56 -8.19
CA ALA A 77 9.91 12.37 -9.62
C ALA A 77 10.43 10.96 -9.94
N GLY A 78 9.86 10.33 -10.97
CA GLY A 78 10.21 8.96 -11.36
C GLY A 78 9.62 7.87 -10.46
N HIS A 79 8.74 8.21 -9.52
CA HIS A 79 8.10 7.24 -8.63
C HIS A 79 6.57 7.35 -8.67
N ARG A 80 5.89 6.29 -8.22
CA ARG A 80 4.44 6.30 -8.02
C ARG A 80 4.07 5.46 -6.80
N TYR A 81 2.96 5.83 -6.17
CA TYR A 81 2.35 4.97 -5.16
C TYR A 81 1.44 3.94 -5.83
N VAL A 82 1.53 2.70 -5.37
CA VAL A 82 0.63 1.63 -5.77
C VAL A 82 0.13 0.88 -4.56
N ARG A 83 -1.13 0.44 -4.59
CA ARG A 83 -1.69 -0.45 -3.58
C ARG A 83 -1.53 -1.90 -4.02
N VAL A 84 -0.89 -2.71 -3.19
CA VAL A 84 -0.79 -4.15 -3.34
C VAL A 84 -1.52 -4.80 -2.19
N ALA A 85 -2.69 -5.38 -2.47
CA ALA A 85 -3.56 -5.94 -1.45
C ALA A 85 -3.83 -4.98 -0.27
N THR A 86 -3.27 -5.26 0.92
CA THR A 86 -3.36 -4.44 2.14
C THR A 86 -2.09 -3.65 2.42
N ASP A 87 -1.30 -3.35 1.40
CA ASP A 87 -0.06 -2.60 1.52
C ASP A 87 -0.02 -1.45 0.49
N ILE A 88 0.64 -0.34 0.82
CA ILE A 88 0.98 0.73 -0.13
C ILE A 88 2.48 0.70 -0.39
N LEU A 89 2.88 0.66 -1.66
CA LEU A 89 4.27 0.65 -2.08
C LEU A 89 4.58 1.97 -2.79
N LEU A 90 5.76 2.51 -2.52
CA LEU A 90 6.41 3.48 -3.38
C LEU A 90 7.30 2.70 -4.34
N ILE A 91 7.00 2.77 -5.64
CA ILE A 91 7.78 2.08 -6.67
C ILE A 91 8.43 3.06 -7.65
N ALA A 92 9.62 2.72 -8.13
CA ALA A 92 10.25 3.42 -9.24
C ALA A 92 9.54 3.08 -10.56
N ILE A 93 9.21 4.10 -11.35
CA ILE A 93 8.58 3.99 -12.66
C ILE A 93 9.55 3.32 -13.63
N GLY A 94 9.04 2.43 -14.48
CA GLY A 94 9.84 1.66 -15.47
C GLY A 94 10.46 0.39 -14.90
N THR A 95 11.09 0.44 -13.73
CA THR A 95 11.71 -0.75 -13.12
C THR A 95 10.75 -1.53 -12.23
N GLY A 96 9.78 -0.87 -11.59
CA GLY A 96 8.92 -1.50 -10.58
C GLY A 96 9.68 -1.86 -9.30
N MET A 97 10.84 -1.23 -9.05
CA MET A 97 11.58 -1.43 -7.81
C MET A 97 10.81 -0.83 -6.63
N VAL A 98 10.60 -1.62 -5.58
CA VAL A 98 9.97 -1.16 -4.33
C VAL A 98 11.00 -0.37 -3.54
N ILE A 99 10.76 0.92 -3.39
CA ILE A 99 11.66 1.85 -2.70
C ILE A 99 11.29 1.95 -1.22
N ASP A 100 9.99 1.98 -0.93
CA ASP A 100 9.45 2.10 0.41
C ASP A 100 8.04 1.52 0.48
N ALA A 101 7.53 1.22 1.67
CA ALA A 101 6.20 0.68 1.85
C ALA A 101 5.53 0.99 3.21
N ILE A 102 4.21 1.03 3.17
CA ILE A 102 3.31 0.98 4.32
C ILE A 102 2.61 -0.37 4.27
N GLU A 103 2.87 -1.21 5.26
CA GLU A 103 2.38 -2.57 5.35
C GLU A 103 1.16 -2.65 6.28
N ASP A 104 0.37 -3.72 6.14
CA ASP A 104 -0.67 -4.09 7.11
C ASP A 104 -1.77 -3.03 7.31
N LEU A 105 -2.30 -2.46 6.23
CA LEU A 105 -3.40 -1.48 6.26
C LEU A 105 -4.66 -1.96 7.00
N GLY A 106 -4.83 -3.28 7.14
CA GLY A 106 -5.96 -3.92 7.80
C GLY A 106 -5.74 -4.32 9.27
N LYS A 107 -4.53 -4.20 9.82
CA LYS A 107 -4.28 -4.48 11.25
C LYS A 107 -4.40 -3.19 12.05
N MET A 108 -5.55 -3.00 12.70
CA MET A 108 -5.71 -2.17 13.90
C MET A 108 -6.34 -3.03 14.98
#